data_AF-A0A832I369-F1
#
_entry.id   AF-A0A832I369-F1
#
_cell.length_a   1.000
_cell.length_b   1.000
_cell.length_c   1.000
_cell.angle_alpha   90.00
_cell.angle_beta   90.00
_cell.angle_gamma   90.00
#
_symmetry.space_group_name_H-M   'P 1'
#
loop_
_entity.id
_entity.type
_entity.pdbx_description
1 polymer ?
#
loop_
_entity_poly.entity_id
_entity_poly.type
_entity_poly.pdbx_seq_one_letter_code
_entity_poly.pdbx_strand_id
1 'polypeptide(L)' 'MSEEGGGFGLKLAEKFFGVLLLIVGALTSYYTFTSISSLGGYTWLFGFLSAFILALGLFLMTAKTE' A
#
# COMPACT_ATOMS: atom_id res chain seq x y z
N MET A 1 5.03 14.50 32.84
CA MET A 1 4.41 14.80 31.54
C MET A 1 5.41 14.30 30.51
N SER A 2 5.14 13.15 29.89
CA SER A 2 6.09 12.45 29.00
C SER A 2 5.63 12.60 27.56
N GLU A 3 5.96 13.75 26.98
CA GLU A 3 5.74 14.08 25.58
C GLU A 3 7.11 14.28 24.93
N GLU A 4 7.71 13.24 24.35
CA GLU A 4 8.87 13.38 23.43
C GLU A 4 9.29 12.08 22.70
N GLY A 5 8.79 10.90 23.10
CA GLY A 5 9.22 9.62 22.49
C GLY A 5 8.41 9.10 21.29
N GLY A 6 7.29 9.74 20.94
CA GLY A 6 6.29 9.15 20.02
C GLY A 6 6.48 9.47 18.52
N GLY A 7 7.18 10.55 18.18
CA GLY A 7 7.17 11.08 16.81
C GLY A 7 8.06 10.33 15.81
N PHE A 8 9.26 9.92 16.23
CA PHE A 8 10.21 9.29 15.31
C PHE A 8 9.82 7.86 14.94
N GLY A 9 9.43 7.04 15.92
CA GLY A 9 9.02 5.66 15.70
C GLY A 9 7.77 5.55 14.83
N LEU A 10 6.80 6.45 15.01
CA LEU A 10 5.59 6.51 14.20
C LEU A 10 5.92 6.88 12.74
N LYS A 11 6.73 7.93 12.52
CA LYS A 11 7.17 8.32 11.16
C LYS A 11 7.90 7.19 10.44
N LEU A 12 8.79 6.48 11.14
CA LEU A 12 9.49 5.34 10.57
C LEU A 12 8.54 4.19 10.23
N ALA A 13 7.61 3.86 11.13
CA ALA A 13 6.61 2.84 10.90
C ALA A 13 5.73 3.17 9.69
N GLU A 14 5.27 4.41 9.55
CA GLU A 14 4.47 4.86 8.41
C GLU A 14 5.18 4.65 7.07
N LYS A 15 6.46 5.05 6.96
CA LYS A 15 7.22 4.83 5.72
C LYS A 15 7.47 3.35 5.47
N PHE A 16 7.78 2.57 6.51
CA PHE A 16 7.97 1.13 6.38
C PHE A 16 6.70 0.42 5.89
N PHE A 17 5.54 0.68 6.50
CA PHE A 17 4.26 0.14 6.05
C PHE A 17 3.87 0.67 4.67
N GLY A 18 4.18 1.92 4.35
CA GLY A 18 4.00 2.49 3.02
C GLY A 18 4.75 1.67 1.95
N VAL A 19 6.04 1.38 2.17
CA VAL A 19 6.84 0.53 1.28
C VAL A 19 6.28 -0.88 1.19
N LEU A 20 5.88 -1.50 2.31
CA LEU A 20 5.26 -2.82 2.30
C LEU A 20 3.97 -2.84 1.46
N LEU A 21 3.10 -1.85 1.62
CA LEU A 21 1.88 -1.73 0.82
C LEU A 21 2.20 -1.54 -0.66
N LEU A 22 3.24 -0.79 -1.02
CA LEU A 22 3.68 -0.67 -2.41
C LEU A 22 4.13 -2.01 -2.99
N ILE A 23 4.90 -2.79 -2.22
CA ILE A 23 5.35 -4.13 -2.65
C ILE A 23 4.14 -5.06 -2.83
N VAL A 24 3.24 -5.11 -1.85
CA VAL A 24 2.03 -5.95 -1.91
C VAL A 24 1.11 -5.51 -3.06
N GLY A 25 0.91 -4.21 -3.24
CA GLY A 25 0.14 -3.64 -4.35
C GLY A 25 0.74 -4.00 -5.71
N ALA A 26 2.07 -3.94 -5.84
CA ALA A 26 2.77 -4.32 -7.06
C ALA A 26 2.65 -5.82 -7.36
N LEU A 27 2.82 -6.68 -6.35
CA LEU A 27 2.68 -8.12 -6.50
C LEU A 27 1.23 -8.52 -6.85
N THR A 28 0.25 -7.98 -6.14
CA THR A 28 -1.18 -8.25 -6.41
C THR A 28 -1.59 -7.75 -7.79
N SER A 29 -1.09 -6.59 -8.21
CA SER A 29 -1.27 -6.07 -9.57
C SER A 29 -0.68 -7.03 -10.61
N TYR A 30 0.59 -7.44 -10.44
CA TYR A 30 1.25 -8.40 -11.31
C TYR A 30 0.42 -9.70 -11.44
N TYR A 31 0.06 -10.32 -10.33
CA TYR A 31 -0.73 -11.55 -10.35
C TYR A 31 -2.13 -11.38 -10.93
N THR A 32 -2.74 -10.19 -10.77
CA THR A 32 -4.02 -9.87 -11.42
C THR A 32 -3.87 -9.87 -12.93
N PHE A 33 -2.83 -9.20 -13.46
CA PHE A 33 -2.57 -9.12 -14.90
C PHE A 33 -2.12 -10.46 -15.50
N THR A 34 -1.35 -11.27 -14.77
CA THR A 34 -0.96 -12.60 -15.25
C THR A 34 -2.11 -13.60 -15.20
N SER A 35 -3.15 -13.34 -14.41
CA SER A 35 -4.28 -14.26 -14.18
C SER A 35 -5.59 -13.78 -14.81
N ILE A 36 -5.56 -12.82 -15.74
CA ILE A 36 -6.76 -12.27 -16.40
C ILE A 36 -7.65 -13.36 -16.98
N SER A 37 -7.06 -14.37 -17.62
CA SER A 37 -7.80 -15.50 -18.20
C SER A 37 -8.54 -16.33 -17.15
N SER A 38 -8.01 -16.44 -15.94
CA SER A 38 -8.61 -17.16 -14.82
C SER A 38 -9.59 -16.31 -14.01
N LEU A 39 -9.34 -15.00 -13.88
CA LEU A 39 -10.22 -14.07 -13.17
C LEU A 39 -11.44 -13.67 -14.01
N GLY A 40 -11.31 -13.67 -15.34
CA GLY A 40 -12.38 -13.31 -16.27
C GLY A 40 -13.01 -11.97 -15.90
N GLY A 41 -14.33 -11.97 -15.69
CA GLY A 41 -15.10 -10.78 -15.32
C GLY A 41 -14.77 -10.18 -13.95
N TYR A 42 -14.00 -10.85 -13.09
CA TYR A 42 -13.57 -10.29 -11.79
C TYR A 42 -12.25 -9.52 -11.86
N THR A 43 -11.58 -9.51 -13.01
CA THR A 43 -10.31 -8.80 -13.23
C THR A 43 -10.36 -7.34 -12.79
N TRP A 44 -11.49 -6.65 -13.05
CA TRP A 44 -11.63 -5.24 -12.68
C TRP A 44 -11.63 -5.02 -11.16
N LEU A 45 -12.22 -5.94 -10.38
CA LEU A 45 -12.26 -5.85 -8.92
C LEU A 45 -10.86 -6.00 -8.33
N PHE A 46 -10.12 -7.01 -8.78
CA PHE A 46 -8.73 -7.23 -8.33
C PHE A 46 -7.78 -6.13 -8.84
N GLY A 47 -8.02 -5.61 -10.05
CA GLY A 47 -7.31 -4.46 -10.58
C GLY A 47 -7.55 -3.20 -9.75
N PHE A 48 -8.81 -2.93 -9.39
CA PHE A 48 -9.17 -1.82 -8.51
C PHE A 48 -8.55 -1.98 -7.11
N LEU A 49 -8.62 -3.18 -6.53
CA LEU A 49 -8.08 -3.43 -5.19
C LEU A 49 -6.56 -3.27 -5.15
N SER A 50 -5.84 -3.76 -6.16
CA SER A 50 -4.39 -3.58 -6.26
C SER A 50 -4.01 -2.10 -6.44
N ALA A 51 -4.74 -1.36 -7.28
CA ALA A 51 -4.55 0.08 -7.43
C ALA A 51 -4.84 0.84 -6.12
N PHE A 52 -5.87 0.45 -5.37
CA PHE A 52 -6.19 1.03 -4.07
C PHE A 52 -5.07 0.80 -3.04
N ILE A 53 -4.51 -0.41 -2.97
CA ILE A 53 -3.38 -0.73 -2.09
C ILE A 53 -2.15 0.11 -2.46
N LEU A 54 -1.85 0.25 -3.76
CA LEU A 54 -0.76 1.11 -4.23
C LEU A 54 -0.99 2.57 -3.83
N ALA A 55 -2.21 3.08 -3.99
CA ALA A 55 -2.56 4.44 -3.59
C ALA A 55 -2.37 4.66 -2.08
N LEU A 56 -2.75 3.69 -1.24
CA LEU A 56 -2.49 3.76 0.20
C LEU A 56 -1.00 3.73 0.55
N GLY A 57 -0.22 2.89 -0.14
CA GLY A 57 1.24 2.86 0.03
C GLY A 57 1.88 4.21 -0.30
N LEU A 58 1.48 4.82 -1.42
CA LEU A 58 1.91 6.17 -1.81
C LEU A 58 1.44 7.23 -0.81
N PHE A 59 0.22 7.11 -0.31
CA PHE A 59 -0.33 8.02 0.70
C PHE A 59 0.51 7.99 1.97
N LEU A 60 0.83 6.82 2.54
CA LEU A 60 1.71 6.73 3.72
C LEU A 60 3.13 7.26 3.44
N MET A 61 3.64 7.05 2.23
CA MET A 61 4.93 7.57 1.80
C MET A 61 4.96 9.10 1.67
N THR A 62 3.83 9.73 1.35
CA THR A 62 3.73 11.18 1.13
C THR A 62 3.08 11.93 2.29
N ALA A 63 2.45 11.23 3.22
CA ALA A 63 1.88 11.80 4.42
C ALA A 63 2.96 12.59 5.18
N LYS A 64 2.66 13.87 5.40
CA LYS A 64 3.39 14.72 6.33
C LYS A 64 2.79 14.49 7.71
N THR A 65 3.43 13.63 8.48
CA THR A 65 3.18 13.55 9.91
C THR A 65 4.01 14.62 10.61
N GLU A 66 3.33 15.53 11.30
CA GLU A 66 3.96 16.52 12.21
C GLU A 66 4.47 15.83 13.46
#